data_AF-A0A8S9W0H8-F1
#
_entry.id   AF-A0A8S9W0H8-F1
#
_cell.length_a   1.000
_cell.length_b   1.000
_cell.length_c   1.000
_cell.angle_alpha   90.00
_cell.angle_beta   90.00
_cell.angle_gamma   90.00
#
_symmetry.space_group_name_H-M   'P 1'
#
loop_
_entity.id
_entity.type
_entity.pdbx_description
1 polymer ?
#
loop_
_entity_poly.entity_id
_entity_poly.type
_entity_poly.pdbx_seq_one_letter_code
_entity_poly.pdbx_strand_id
1 'polypeptide(L)' 'MNEEKRNHTLMDQKCPTCGSWMKTIIETSPRGMKIITYRCDECGLNYRAEG' A
#
# COMPACT_ATOMS: atom_id res chain seq x y z
N MET A 1 -4.01 22.61 -17.81
CA MET A 1 -4.87 21.44 -17.52
C MET A 1 -4.32 20.29 -18.35
N ASN A 2 -3.86 19.15 -17.88
CA ASN A 2 -3.73 18.55 -16.56
C ASN A 2 -2.49 17.65 -16.71
N GLU A 3 -1.35 18.04 -16.16
CA GLU A 3 -0.27 17.07 -15.97
C GLU A 3 -0.60 16.32 -14.69
N GLU A 4 -1.60 15.43 -14.81
CA GLU A 4 -1.91 14.47 -13.77
C GLU A 4 -0.71 13.56 -13.65
N LYS A 5 0.10 13.91 -12.64
CA LYS A 5 1.20 13.12 -12.10
C LYS A 5 0.83 11.65 -12.14
N ARG A 6 1.26 10.96 -13.19
CA ARG A 6 1.41 9.50 -13.18
C ARG A 6 2.64 9.15 -12.36
N ASN A 7 2.68 9.64 -11.12
CA ASN A 7 3.19 8.83 -10.04
C ASN A 7 2.19 7.69 -9.91
N HIS A 8 2.29 6.71 -10.82
CA HIS A 8 1.81 5.36 -10.59
C HIS A 8 2.72 4.81 -9.49
N THR A 9 2.53 5.40 -8.31
CA THR A 9 3.16 5.05 -7.07
C THR A 9 2.89 3.56 -6.95
N LEU A 10 3.92 2.76 -6.68
CA LEU A 10 3.85 1.31 -6.46
C LEU A 10 2.95 0.92 -5.26
N MET A 11 2.04 1.81 -4.84
CA MET A 11 1.29 1.81 -3.59
C MET A 11 -0.20 1.57 -3.77
N ASP A 12 -0.72 1.52 -4.99
CA ASP A 12 -2.13 1.20 -5.26
C ASP A 12 -2.23 -0.23 -5.82
N GLN A 13 -1.92 -1.22 -4.97
CA GLN A 13 -2.14 -2.64 -5.28
C GLN A 13 -3.63 -2.97 -5.13
N LYS A 14 -4.20 -3.71 -6.09
CA LYS A 14 -5.55 -4.28 -5.93
C LYS A 14 -5.47 -5.57 -5.11
N CYS A 15 -6.44 -5.76 -4.23
CA CYS A 15 -6.55 -6.96 -3.43
C CYS A 15 -6.80 -8.16 -4.36
N PRO A 16 -5.99 -9.23 -4.30
CA PRO A 16 -6.19 -10.40 -5.15
C PRO A 16 -7.49 -11.15 -4.85
N THR A 17 -8.09 -10.93 -3.69
CA THR A 17 -9.29 -11.66 -3.23
C THR A 17 -10.59 -10.96 -3.63
N CYS A 18 -10.71 -9.65 -3.44
CA CYS A 18 -11.92 -8.89 -3.77
C CYS A 18 -11.74 -7.91 -4.94
N GLY A 19 -10.52 -7.70 -5.45
CA GLY A 19 -10.25 -6.74 -6.53
C GLY A 19 -10.29 -5.26 -6.12
N SER A 20 -10.66 -4.95 -4.88
CA SER A 20 -10.68 -3.60 -4.32
C SER A 20 -9.28 -3.04 -4.06
N TRP A 21 -9.15 -1.72 -4.10
CA TRP A 21 -7.89 -1.03 -3.85
C TRP A 21 -7.42 -1.26 -2.41
N MET A 22 -6.16 -1.69 -2.25
CA MET A 22 -5.53 -1.83 -0.95
C MET A 22 -4.93 -0.50 -0.51
N LYS A 23 -5.08 -0.18 0.77
CA LYS A 23 -4.40 0.94 1.42
C LYS A 23 -2.97 0.53 1.73
N THR A 24 -1.99 1.31 1.30
CA THR A 24 -0.59 1.13 1.68
C THR A 24 -0.24 2.08 2.82
N ILE A 25 0.27 1.51 3.90
CA ILE A 25 0.69 2.22 5.11
C ILE A 25 2.20 2.06 5.19
N ILE A 26 2.95 3.17 5.18
CA ILE A 26 4.40 3.15 5.33
C ILE A 26 4.72 3.69 6.71
N GLU A 27 5.34 2.84 7.53
CA GLU A 27 5.80 3.17 8.86
C GLU A 27 7.32 3.10 8.90
N THR A 28 7.95 4.00 9.64
CA THR A 28 9.39 3.93 9.89
C THR A 28 9.60 3.42 11.30
N SER A 29 10.24 2.26 11.41
CA SER A 29 10.64 1.68 12.69
C SER A 29 11.56 2.64 13.45
N PRO A 30 11.59 2.61 14.79
CA PRO A 30 12.58 3.36 15.58
C PRO A 30 14.04 3.03 15.23
N ARG A 31 14.29 1.91 14.53
CA ARG A 31 15.61 1.54 13.99
C ARG A 31 15.90 2.08 12.58
N GLY A 32 15.00 2.89 12.02
CA GLY A 32 15.10 3.44 10.67
C GLY A 32 14.66 2.49 9.55
N MET A 33 14.18 1.28 9.87
CA MET A 33 13.65 0.33 8.89
C MET A 33 12.30 0.79 8.35
N LYS A 34 12.05 0.58 7.05
CA LYS A 34 10.76 0.93 6.45
C LYS A 34 9.85 -0.28 6.44
N ILE A 35 8.73 -0.14 7.11
CA ILE A 35 7.69 -1.15 7.22
C ILE A 35 6.56 -0.73 6.28
N ILE A 36 6.23 -1.57 5.31
CA ILE A 36 5.16 -1.30 4.36
C ILE A 36 4.04 -2.31 4.61
N THR A 37 2.90 -1.81 5.05
CA THR A 37 1.70 -2.61 5.32
C THR A 37 0.63 -2.34 4.26
N TYR A 38 0.23 -3.37 3.54
CA TYR A 38 -0.85 -3.34 2.56
C TYR A 38 -2.11 -3.90 3.21
N ARG A 39 -3.17 -3.10 3.33
CA ARG A 39 -4.44 -3.49 3.95
C ARG A 39 -5.61 -3.32 2.99
N CYS A 40 -6.41 -4.37 2.83
CA CYS A 40 -7.70 -4.32 2.18
C CYS A 40 -8.81 -4.14 3.23
N ASP A 41 -9.64 -3.11 3.08
CA ASP A 41 -10.73 -2.84 4.03
C ASP A 41 -11.96 -3.74 3.77
N GLU A 42 -12.19 -4.11 2.51
CA GLU A 42 -13.33 -4.96 2.11
C GLU A 42 -13.17 -6.41 2.58
N CYS A 43 -11.98 -6.97 2.35
CA CYS A 43 -11.68 -8.36 2.68
C CYS A 43 -11.03 -8.52 4.07
N GLY A 44 -10.57 -7.43 4.70
CA GLY A 44 -9.76 -7.48 5.94
C GLY A 44 -8.32 -8.01 5.75
N LEU A 45 -7.91 -8.29 4.51
CA LEU A 45 -6.57 -8.80 4.19
C LEU A 45 -5.48 -7.80 4.54
N ASN A 46 -4.42 -8.27 5.18
CA ASN A 46 -3.27 -7.45 5.54
C ASN A 46 -1.97 -8.19 5.23
N TYR A 47 -1.04 -7.50 4.57
CA TYR A 47 0.29 -7.99 4.23
C TYR A 47 1.33 -6.98 4.70
N ARG A 48 2.36 -7.43 5.42
CA ARG A 48 3.45 -6.58 5.89
C ARG A 48 4.75 -6.98 5.19
N ALA A 49 5.38 -6.03 4.53
CA ALA A 49 6.72 -6.14 3.97
C ALA A 49 7.68 -5.30 4.81
N GLU A 50 8.81 -5.87 5.19
CA GLU A 50 9.90 -5.15 5.89
C GLU A 50 11.08 -5.02 4.93
N GLY A 51 11.65 -3.83 4.82
CA GLY A 51 12.80 -3.52 3.97
C GLY A 51 13.85 -2.67 4.65
#